data_AF-A0A7K5REK2-F1
#
_entry.id   AF-A0A7K5REK2-F1
#
_cell.length_a   1.000
_cell.length_b   1.000
_cell.length_c   1.000
_cell.angle_alpha   90.00
_cell.angle_beta   90.00
_cell.angle_gamma   90.00
#
_symmetry.space_group_name_H-M   'P 1'
#
loop_
_entity.id
_entity.type
_entity.pdbx_description
1 polymer ?
#
loop_
_entity_poly.entity_id
_entity_poly.type
_entity_poly.pdbx_seq_one_letter_code
_entity_poly.pdbx_strand_id
1 'polypeptide(L)'
;LQLHHSGRYSCGGWVDSELSSWAQSAPVTVTVHGVLLSGVSLSVQLPGGQVALGDRLVLSCTVAMGTGPLYSSWHREGSGALLGTGPRLELHHVGDKDSG
;
A
#
# COMPACT_ATOMS: atom_id res chain seq x y z
N LEU A 1 -5.82 3.78 10.65
CA LEU A 1 -6.95 3.12 11.36
C LEU A 1 -6.81 1.61 11.22
N GLN A 2 -7.12 0.84 12.26
CA GLN A 2 -7.10 -0.63 12.23
C GLN A 2 -8.52 -1.18 12.08
N LEU A 3 -8.66 -2.42 11.58
CA LEU A 3 -9.97 -3.04 11.29
C LEU A 3 -10.89 -3.06 12.51
N HIS A 4 -10.32 -3.26 13.71
CA HIS A 4 -11.03 -3.27 14.98
C HIS A 4 -11.48 -1.89 15.47
N HIS A 5 -11.13 -0.81 14.77
CA HIS A 5 -11.69 0.53 15.03
C HIS A 5 -13.08 0.72 14.38
N SER A 6 -13.67 -0.33 13.80
CA SER A 6 -15.07 -0.26 13.34
C SER A 6 -16.01 -0.22 14.55
N GLY A 7 -16.98 0.69 14.56
CA GLY A 7 -17.89 0.83 15.70
C GLY A 7 -18.86 2.01 15.60
N ARG A 8 -19.71 2.16 16.62
CA ARG A 8 -20.56 3.35 16.82
C ARG A 8 -19.87 4.34 17.73
N TYR A 9 -19.74 5.57 17.25
CA TYR A 9 -19.10 6.67 17.95
C TYR A 9 -20.13 7.74 18.27
N SER A 10 -20.03 8.36 19.44
CA SER A 10 -20.85 9.50 19.84
C SER A 10 -19.98 10.48 20.62
N CYS A 11 -20.29 11.77 20.51
CA CYS A 11 -19.64 12.82 21.28
C CYS A 11 -20.52 13.17 22.47
N GLY A 12 -19.94 13.27 23.65
CA GLY A 12 -20.62 13.72 24.87
C GLY A 12 -19.85 14.85 25.54
N GLY A 13 -20.57 15.77 26.15
CA GLY A 13 -19.98 16.89 26.89
C GLY A 13 -20.82 17.22 28.12
N TRP A 14 -20.19 17.79 29.12
CA TRP A 14 -20.86 18.34 30.29
C TRP A 14 -20.36 19.74 30.59
N VAL A 15 -21.21 20.54 31.22
CA VAL A 15 -20.86 21.86 31.75
C VAL A 15 -20.75 21.75 33.26
N ASP A 16 -19.59 22.10 33.81
CA ASP A 16 -19.38 22.16 35.25
C ASP A 16 -19.86 23.52 35.78
N SER A 17 -21.06 23.51 36.37
CA SER A 17 -21.75 24.66 36.95
C SER A 17 -22.65 24.17 38.09
N GLU A 18 -23.25 25.06 38.89
CA GLU A 18 -24.11 24.66 40.03
C GLU A 18 -25.24 23.67 39.65
N LEU A 19 -25.64 23.63 38.37
CA LEU A 19 -26.63 22.70 37.81
C LEU A 19 -26.02 21.87 36.68
N SER A 20 -24.92 21.16 36.98
CA SER A 20 -24.20 20.30 36.02
C SER A 20 -25.12 19.65 34.99
N SER A 21 -24.91 19.96 33.71
CA SER A 21 -25.74 19.45 32.60
C SER A 21 -24.90 18.60 31.67
N TRP A 22 -25.49 17.52 31.15
CA TRP A 22 -24.85 16.59 30.22
C TRP A 22 -25.63 16.53 28.91
N ALA A 23 -24.92 16.41 27.80
CA ALA A 23 -25.51 16.22 26.47
C ALA A 23 -24.69 15.23 25.63
N GLN A 24 -25.36 14.55 24.71
CA GLN A 24 -24.73 13.59 23.78
C GLN A 24 -25.27 13.77 22.36
N SER A 25 -24.39 13.65 21.37
CA SER A 25 -24.77 13.70 19.95
C SER A 25 -25.50 12.43 19.52
N ALA A 26 -26.21 12.52 18.38
CA ALA A 26 -26.58 11.30 17.66
C ALA A 26 -25.32 10.47 17.32
N PRO A 27 -25.39 9.13 17.38
CA PRO A 27 -24.25 8.27 17.10
C PRO A 27 -24.01 8.14 15.60
N VAL A 28 -22.74 8.01 15.22
CA VAL A 28 -22.29 7.74 13.85
C VAL A 28 -21.65 6.36 13.78
N THR A 29 -22.01 5.58 12.76
CA THR A 29 -21.38 4.28 12.48
C THR A 29 -20.16 4.48 11.59
N VAL A 30 -19.00 4.05 12.08
CA VAL A 30 -17.75 4.01 11.32
C VAL A 30 -17.44 2.57 10.97
N THR A 31 -17.32 2.29 9.67
CA THR A 31 -16.93 0.97 9.16
C THR A 31 -15.54 1.07 8.55
N VAL A 32 -14.56 0.37 9.14
CA VAL A 32 -13.22 0.26 8.58
C VAL A 32 -13.17 -1.00 7.72
N HIS A 33 -13.00 -0.83 6.42
CA HIS A 33 -12.77 -1.94 5.52
C HIS A 33 -11.28 -2.26 5.45
N GLY A 34 -10.95 -3.56 5.48
CA GLY A 34 -9.61 -4.01 5.16
C GLY A 34 -9.35 -3.81 3.67
N VAL A 35 -8.17 -3.32 3.34
CA VAL A 35 -7.65 -3.39 1.98
C VAL A 35 -7.24 -4.84 1.75
N LEU A 36 -8.09 -5.61 1.06
CA LEU A 36 -7.77 -6.97 0.67
C LEU A 36 -6.85 -6.88 -0.55
N LEU A 37 -5.57 -7.21 -0.35
CA LEU A 37 -4.57 -7.34 -1.40
C LEU A 37 -4.33 -8.82 -1.66
N SER A 38 -4.53 -9.27 -2.89
CA SER A 38 -4.28 -10.66 -3.28
C SER A 38 -3.80 -10.75 -4.73
N GLY A 39 -3.01 -11.79 -5.02
CA GLY A 39 -2.48 -12.07 -6.35
C GLY A 39 -1.54 -10.98 -6.86
N VAL A 40 -0.57 -10.57 -6.04
CA VAL A 40 0.55 -9.73 -6.50
C VAL A 40 1.49 -10.60 -7.31
N SER A 41 1.76 -10.22 -8.56
CA SER A 41 2.67 -10.93 -9.45
C SER A 41 3.63 -9.97 -10.13
N LEU A 42 4.88 -10.42 -10.28
CA LEU A 42 5.93 -9.72 -10.99
C LEU A 42 6.11 -10.39 -12.35
N SER A 43 6.22 -9.58 -13.41
CA SER A 43 6.57 -10.06 -14.74
C SER A 43 7.71 -9.24 -15.33
N VAL A 44 8.55 -9.92 -16.11
CA VAL A 44 9.66 -9.33 -16.87
C VAL A 44 9.20 -9.16 -18.31
N GLN A 45 9.42 -7.98 -18.88
CA GLN A 45 9.00 -7.67 -20.25
C GLN A 45 10.01 -8.15 -21.31
N LEU A 46 10.70 -9.27 -21.05
CA LEU A 46 11.70 -9.90 -21.92
C LEU A 46 11.46 -11.42 -21.98
N PRO A 47 11.68 -12.05 -23.15
CA PRO A 47 11.58 -13.50 -23.28
C PRO A 47 12.57 -14.21 -22.34
N GLY A 48 12.08 -15.14 -21.52
CA GLY A 48 12.95 -16.03 -20.72
C GLY A 48 13.61 -15.41 -19.49
N GLY A 49 13.33 -14.15 -19.16
CA GLY A 49 13.87 -13.51 -17.94
C GLY A 49 15.36 -13.19 -18.00
N GLN A 50 15.98 -13.27 -19.17
CA GLN A 50 17.38 -12.90 -19.39
C GLN A 50 17.47 -11.53 -20.07
N VAL A 51 18.46 -10.74 -19.66
CA VAL A 51 18.76 -9.43 -20.23
C VAL A 51 20.27 -9.30 -20.38
N ALA A 52 20.75 -8.73 -21.48
CA ALA A 52 22.17 -8.51 -21.66
C ALA A 52 22.65 -7.29 -20.86
N LEU A 53 23.93 -7.27 -20.51
CA LEU A 53 24.55 -6.10 -19.91
C LEU A 53 24.40 -4.89 -20.83
N GLY A 54 24.04 -3.76 -20.24
CA GLY A 54 23.83 -2.49 -20.90
C GLY A 54 22.47 -2.32 -21.57
N ASP A 55 21.68 -3.38 -21.70
CA ASP A 55 20.33 -3.33 -22.28
C ASP A 55 19.31 -2.73 -21.30
N ARG A 56 18.12 -2.46 -21.84
CA ARG A 56 16.96 -2.01 -21.07
C ARG A 56 16.20 -3.21 -20.48
N LEU A 57 15.99 -3.19 -19.17
CA LEU A 57 15.11 -4.11 -18.46
C LEU A 57 13.85 -3.37 -18.00
N VAL A 58 12.69 -3.96 -18.27
CA VAL A 58 11.41 -3.46 -17.77
C VAL A 58 10.72 -4.54 -16.95
N LEU A 59 10.36 -4.18 -15.72
CA LEU A 59 9.61 -5.02 -14.81
C LEU A 59 8.20 -4.43 -14.62
N SER A 60 7.20 -5.31 -14.51
CA SER A 60 5.82 -4.95 -14.26
C SER A 60 5.30 -5.66 -13.01
N CYS A 61 4.62 -4.91 -12.16
CA CYS A 61 3.96 -5.41 -10.96
C CYS A 61 2.45 -5.32 -11.19
N THR A 62 1.77 -6.46 -11.16
CA THR A 62 0.33 -6.56 -11.32
C THR A 62 -0.31 -7.09 -10.06
N VAL A 63 -1.48 -6.54 -9.71
CA VAL A 63 -2.25 -6.94 -8.53
C VAL A 63 -3.61 -7.42 -9.00
N ALA A 64 -3.92 -8.70 -8.79
CA ALA A 64 -5.17 -9.30 -9.25
C ALA A 64 -6.40 -8.78 -8.49
N MET A 65 -6.27 -8.53 -7.18
CA MET A 65 -7.32 -7.96 -6.34
C MET A 65 -6.75 -6.96 -5.33
N GLY A 66 -7.42 -5.82 -5.21
CA GLY A 66 -7.08 -4.73 -4.31
C GLY A 66 -8.28 -3.83 -4.03
N THR A 67 -8.63 -3.59 -2.76
CA THR A 67 -9.65 -2.61 -2.38
C THR A 67 -9.03 -1.34 -1.83
N GLY A 68 -8.86 -0.31 -2.67
CA GLY A 68 -8.33 1.00 -2.28
C GLY A 68 -7.12 1.44 -3.11
N PRO A 69 -6.46 2.56 -2.75
CA PRO A 69 -5.26 3.01 -3.44
C PRO A 69 -4.11 2.02 -3.20
N LEU A 70 -3.60 1.44 -4.29
CA LEU A 70 -2.52 0.45 -4.26
C LEU A 70 -1.18 1.16 -4.50
N TYR A 71 -0.18 0.81 -3.70
CA TYR A 71 1.17 1.31 -3.83
C TYR A 71 2.14 0.14 -3.99
N SER A 72 3.00 0.22 -4.99
CA SER A 72 4.05 -0.77 -5.23
C SER A 72 5.41 -0.13 -5.02
N SER A 73 6.31 -0.90 -4.43
CA SER A 73 7.71 -0.54 -4.23
C SER A 73 8.59 -1.63 -4.81
N TRP A 74 9.70 -1.22 -5.39
CA TRP A 74 10.65 -2.11 -6.04
C TRP A 74 11.90 -2.24 -5.20
N HIS A 75 12.28 -3.49 -4.94
CA HIS A 75 13.45 -3.83 -4.14
C HIS A 75 14.19 -4.97 -4.84
N ARG A 76 15.52 -4.94 -4.76
CA ARG A 76 16.34 -6.11 -5.12
C ARG A 76 16.61 -6.95 -3.88
N GLU A 77 16.51 -8.26 -4.03
CA GLU A 77 16.83 -9.21 -2.96
C GLU A 77 18.21 -8.93 -2.35
N GLY A 78 18.31 -8.97 -1.02
CA GLY A 78 19.55 -8.73 -0.29
C GLY A 78 20.06 -7.28 -0.27
N SER A 79 19.53 -6.37 -1.09
CA SER A 79 20.01 -4.98 -1.15
C SER A 79 19.36 -4.05 -0.13
N GLY A 80 18.14 -4.37 0.34
CA GLY A 80 17.32 -3.50 1.19
C GLY A 80 17.01 -2.11 0.59
N ALA A 81 17.50 -1.83 -0.63
CA ALA A 81 17.46 -0.53 -1.26
C ALA A 81 16.21 -0.40 -2.13
N LEU A 82 15.53 0.74 -1.98
CA LEU A 82 14.40 1.09 -2.82
C LEU A 82 14.90 1.45 -4.23
N LEU A 83 14.48 0.68 -5.23
CA LEU A 83 14.81 0.91 -6.65
C LEU A 83 13.82 1.86 -7.31
N GLY A 84 12.59 1.93 -6.80
CA GLY A 84 11.54 2.78 -7.34
C GLY A 84 10.15 2.46 -6.79
N THR A 85 9.16 3.20 -7.28
CA THR A 85 7.75 3.05 -6.90
C THR A 85 6.86 3.09 -8.13
N GLY A 86 5.68 2.46 -8.06
CA GLY A 86 4.72 2.42 -9.17
C GLY A 86 4.68 1.09 -9.91
N PRO A 87 3.72 0.90 -10.84
CA PRO A 87 3.42 -0.41 -11.40
C PRO A 87 4.50 -0.94 -12.35
N ARG A 88 5.44 -0.09 -12.77
CA ARG A 88 6.50 -0.41 -13.72
C ARG A 88 7.83 0.15 -13.24
N LEU A 89 8.88 -0.67 -13.31
CA LEU A 89 10.26 -0.26 -13.08
C LEU A 89 11.02 -0.39 -14.39
N GLU A 90 11.76 0.67 -14.76
CA GLU A 90 12.64 0.66 -15.91
C GLU A 90 14.08 0.85 -15.48
N LEU A 91 14.94 -0.08 -15.88
CA LEU A 91 16.39 0.03 -15.76
C LEU A 91 16.94 0.22 -17.18
N HIS A 92 17.50 1.40 -17.46
CA HIS A 92 17.96 1.76 -18.81
C HIS A 92 19.34 1.19 -19.17
N HIS A 93 20.14 0.78 -18.17
CA HIS A 93 21.47 0.25 -18.37
C HIS A 93 21.75 -0.81 -17.32
N VAL A 94 21.35 -2.06 -17.61
CA VAL A 94 21.54 -3.18 -16.68
C VAL A 94 23.03 -3.46 -16.49
N GLY A 95 23.48 -3.49 -15.25
CA GLY A 95 24.87 -3.82 -14.89
C GLY A 95 24.97 -5.08 -14.03
N ASP A 96 26.21 -5.50 -13.73
CA ASP A 96 26.47 -6.68 -12.89
C ASP A 96 25.80 -6.58 -11.50
N LYS A 97 25.68 -5.36 -10.98
CA LYS A 97 25.00 -5.06 -9.71
C LYS A 97 23.50 -5.38 -9.72
N ASP A 98 22.89 -5.51 -10.89
CA ASP A 98 21.46 -5.77 -11.08
C ASP A 98 21.17 -7.28 -11.26
N SER A 99 22.21 -8.11 -11.41
CA SER A 99 22.09 -9.58 -11.49
C SER A 99 21.63 -10.20 -10.16
N GLY A 100 20.96 -11.34 -10.17
CA GLY A 100 20.45 -12.01 -8.96
C GLY A 100 19.72 -13.30 -9.27
#